data_AF-K6G5X4-F1
#
_entry.id   AF-K6G5X4-F1
#
_cell.length_a   1.000
_cell.length_b   1.000
_cell.length_c   1.000
_cell.angle_alpha   90.00
_cell.angle_beta   90.00
_cell.angle_gamma   90.00
#
_symmetry.space_group_name_H-M   'P 1'
#
loop_
_entity.id
_entity.type
_entity.pdbx_description
1 polymer ?
#
loop_
_entity_poly.entity_id
_entity_poly.type
_entity_poly.pdbx_seq_one_letter_code
_entity_poly.pdbx_strand_id
1 'polypeptide(L)' 'MEHLDKVIGIDQSPIGRTPRSNPATYTGLFSHIRDLFSQSEEARTRGYKPGRFSFNVKGGRCEACQGDGMIK' A
#
# COMPACT_ATOMS: atom_id res chain seq x y z
N MET A 1 30.38 4.01 26.12
CA MET A 1 30.06 3.97 24.68
C MET A 1 28.58 3.61 24.52
N GLU A 2 27.68 4.50 24.94
CA GLU A 2 26.21 4.27 24.95
C GLU A 2 25.48 5.54 24.45
N HIS A 3 25.84 6.04 23.25
CA HIS A 3 25.28 7.30 22.71
C HIS A 3 24.73 7.18 21.29
N LEU A 4 24.59 5.96 20.76
CA LEU A 4 24.03 5.75 19.42
C LEU A 4 22.77 4.91 19.52
N ASP A 5 21.62 5.55 19.31
CA ASP A 5 20.31 4.89 19.32
C ASP A 5 20.05 4.11 18.03
N LYS A 6 20.50 4.63 16.88
CA LYS A 6 20.31 3.99 15.58
C LYS A 6 21.27 4.51 14.52
N VAL A 7 21.71 3.61 13.62
CA VAL A 7 22.41 3.94 12.38
C VAL A 7 21.55 3.47 11.20
N ILE A 8 21.36 4.33 10.20
CA ILE A 8 20.57 4.02 9.00
C ILE A 8 21.43 4.31 7.77
N GLY A 9 21.69 3.28 6.96
CA GLY A 9 22.31 3.43 5.64
C GLY A 9 21.24 3.76 4.59
N ILE A 10 21.43 4.85 3.86
CA ILE A 10 20.57 5.26 2.74
C ILE A 10 21.39 5.10 1.47
N ASP A 11 20.96 4.19 0.59
CA ASP A 11 21.63 3.89 -0.66
C ASP A 11 20.65 3.90 -1.84
N GLN A 12 21.12 3.45 -3.02
CA GLN A 12 20.34 3.44 -4.26
C GLN A 12 19.68 2.08 -4.54
N SER A 13 19.66 1.17 -3.57
CA SER A 13 18.98 -0.11 -3.71
C SER A 13 17.49 0.12 -3.97
N PRO A 14 16.85 -0.70 -4.82
CA PRO A 14 15.42 -0.57 -5.07
C PRO A 14 14.60 -0.67 -3.77
N ILE A 15 13.60 0.21 -3.63
CA ILE A 15 12.67 0.21 -2.49
C ILE A 15 11.84 -1.08 -2.36
N GLY A 16 11.72 -1.83 -3.46
CA GLY A 16 11.07 -3.13 -3.50
C GLY A 16 11.33 -3.82 -4.83
N ARG A 17 11.07 -5.14 -4.87
CA ARG A 17 11.37 -5.99 -6.04
C ARG A 17 10.13 -6.39 -6.85
N THR A 18 8.95 -5.88 -6.47
CA THR A 18 7.69 -6.18 -7.15
C THR A 18 6.98 -4.88 -7.57
N PRO A 19 6.15 -4.89 -8.62
CA PRO A 19 5.33 -3.73 -9.01
C PRO A 19 4.39 -3.23 -7.89
N ARG A 20 4.12 -4.06 -6.88
CA ARG A 20 3.31 -3.70 -5.72
C ARG A 20 3.99 -2.72 -4.77
N SER A 21 5.32 -2.59 -4.85
CA SER A 21 6.07 -1.60 -4.09
C SER A 21 6.18 -0.32 -4.90
N ASN A 22 5.55 0.74 -4.41
CA ASN A 22 5.61 2.07 -4.99
C ASN A 22 5.85 3.13 -3.89
N PRO A 23 6.12 4.39 -4.24
CA PRO A 23 6.39 5.43 -3.26
C PRO A 23 5.29 5.58 -2.20
N ALA A 24 4.01 5.43 -2.57
CA ALA A 24 2.90 5.59 -1.63
C ALA A 24 2.81 4.43 -0.62
N THR A 25 3.13 3.19 -1.04
CA THR A 25 3.20 2.07 -0.09
C THR A 25 4.44 2.16 0.79
N TYR A 26 5.56 2.63 0.26
CA TYR A 26 6.83 2.70 0.99
C TYR A 26 6.81 3.77 2.09
N THR A 27 6.21 4.93 1.83
CA THR A 27 6.10 6.02 2.81
C THR A 27 4.92 5.85 3.78
N GLY A 28 4.04 4.88 3.55
CA GLY A 28 2.80 4.70 4.30
C GLY A 28 1.65 5.61 3.87
N LEU A 29 1.88 6.56 2.95
CA LEU A 29 0.86 7.47 2.40
C LEU A 29 -0.38 6.72 1.89
N PHE A 30 -0.19 5.57 1.25
CA PHE A 30 -1.29 4.79 0.69
C PHE A 30 -2.28 4.32 1.77
N SER A 31 -1.85 4.14 3.02
CA SER A 31 -2.77 3.83 4.11
C SER A 31 -3.77 4.96 4.36
N HIS A 32 -3.29 6.20 4.43
CA HIS A 32 -4.16 7.36 4.61
C HIS A 32 -5.13 7.54 3.44
N ILE A 33 -4.68 7.29 2.21
CA ILE A 33 -5.56 7.32 1.03
C ILE A 33 -6.67 6.27 1.15
N ARG A 34 -6.33 5.02 1.48
CA ARG A 34 -7.34 3.95 1.64
C ARG A 34 -8.34 4.27 2.76
N ASP A 35 -7.87 4.84 3.86
CA ASP A 35 -8.72 5.26 4.97
C ASP A 35 -9.68 6.36 4.54
N LEU A 36 -9.18 7.38 3.82
CA LEU A 36 -10.01 8.45 3.25
C LEU A 36 -11.10 7.90 2.32
N PHE A 37 -10.75 7.01 1.40
CA PHE A 37 -11.72 6.41 0.47
C PHE A 37 -12.80 5.58 1.19
N SER A 38 -12.43 4.89 2.27
CA SER A 38 -13.39 4.15 3.09
C SER A 38 -14.40 5.05 3.82
N GLN A 39 -14.10 6.35 3.95
CA GLN A 39 -15.00 7.35 4.55
C GLN A 39 -15.96 7.98 3.53
N SER A 40 -15.89 7.64 2.24
CA SER A 40 -16.90 8.09 1.28
C SER A 40 -18.28 7.49 1.61
N GLU A 41 -19.33 8.23 1.27
CA GLU A 41 -20.72 7.77 1.49
C GLU A 41 -20.98 6.42 0.81
N GLU A 42 -20.56 6.29 -0.45
CA GLU A 42 -20.69 5.06 -1.22
C GLU A 42 -19.96 3.87 -0.57
N ALA A 43 -18.75 4.10 -0.07
CA ALA A 43 -18.00 3.06 0.63
C ALA A 43 -18.70 2.61 1.91
N ARG A 44 -19.23 3.55 2.70
CA ARG A 44 -19.97 3.23 3.93
C ARG A 44 -21.24 2.43 3.64
N THR A 45 -22.04 2.87 2.67
CA THR A 45 -23.28 2.19 2.26
C THR A 45 -23.01 0.76 1.78
N ARG A 46 -21.88 0.53 1.12
CA ARG A 46 -21.46 -0.80 0.64
C ARG A 46 -20.66 -1.62 1.66
N GLY A 47 -20.39 -1.10 2.85
CA GLY A 47 -19.58 -1.76 3.88
C GLY A 47 -18.10 -1.93 3.50
N TYR A 48 -17.56 -1.08 2.62
CA TYR A 48 -16.17 -1.15 2.16
C TYR A 48 -15.21 -0.59 3.21
N LYS A 49 -14.40 -1.49 3.78
CA LYS A 49 -13.30 -1.15 4.69
C LYS A 49 -12.05 -0.70 3.90
N PRO A 50 -11.02 -0.08 4.54
CA PRO A 50 -9.78 0.31 3.87
C PRO A 50 -9.09 -0.81 3.09
N GLY A 51 -9.28 -2.08 3.49
CA GLY A 51 -8.78 -3.24 2.76
C GLY A 51 -9.35 -3.40 1.35
N ARG A 52 -10.59 -2.91 1.10
CA ARG A 52 -11.20 -2.90 -0.24
C ARG A 52 -10.40 -2.06 -1.23
N PHE A 53 -9.73 -1.02 -0.76
CA PHE A 53 -8.96 -0.10 -1.60
C PHE A 53 -7.49 -0.50 -1.72
N SER A 54 -7.13 -1.68 -1.23
CA SER A 54 -5.76 -2.20 -1.32
C SER A 54 -5.65 -3.21 -2.46
N PHE A 55 -4.68 -3.00 -3.35
CA PHE A 55 -4.33 -3.96 -4.39
C PHE A 55 -3.58 -5.19 -3.84
N ASN A 56 -3.09 -5.13 -2.59
CA ASN A 56 -2.31 -6.21 -1.98
C ASN A 56 -3.16 -7.38 -1.43
N VAL A 57 -4.47 -7.18 -1.26
CA VAL A 57 -5.38 -8.17 -0.63
C VAL A 57 -6.56 -8.47 -1.54
N LYS A 58 -7.10 -9.68 -1.43
CA LYS A 58 -8.29 -10.11 -2.18
C LYS A 58 -9.52 -9.27 -1.81
N GLY A 59 -10.45 -9.16 -2.76
CA GLY A 59 -11.78 -8.62 -2.55
C GLY A 59 -12.04 -7.28 -3.22
N GLY A 60 -11.05 -6.38 -3.30
CA GLY A 60 -11.19 -5.10 -4.00
C GLY A 60 -10.18 -4.84 -5.11
N ARG A 61 -9.13 -5.66 -5.19
CA ARG A 61 -8.19 -5.65 -6.30
C ARG A 61 -8.77 -6.34 -7.54
N CYS A 62 -8.15 -6.11 -8.70
CA CYS A 62 -8.38 -6.93 -9.87
C CYS A 62 -7.78 -8.33 -9.64
N GLU A 63 -8.61 -9.38 -9.67
CA GLU A 63 -8.13 -10.76 -9.46
C GLU A 63 -7.39 -11.32 -10.68
N ALA A 64 -7.67 -10.83 -11.90
CA ALA A 64 -6.99 -11.28 -13.11
C ALA A 64 -5.47 -10.99 -13.07
N CYS A 65 -5.07 -9.80 -12.61
CA CYS A 65 -3.66 -9.45 -12.40
C CYS A 65 -3.23 -9.53 -10.92
N GLN A 66 -4.12 -9.99 -10.03
CA GLN A 66 -3.91 -10.04 -8.58
C GLN A 66 -3.41 -8.73 -7.95
N GLY A 67 -3.75 -7.59 -8.56
CA GLY A 67 -3.32 -6.26 -8.10
C GLY A 67 -1.95 -5.80 -8.63
N ASP A 68 -1.31 -6.53 -9.54
CA ASP A 68 -0.01 -6.15 -10.13
C ASP A 68 -0.14 -5.07 -11.21
N GLY A 69 -1.34 -4.87 -11.74
CA GLY A 69 -1.59 -3.91 -12.83
C GLY A 69 -1.16 -4.40 -14.21
N MET A 70 -0.61 -5.62 -14.33
CA MET A 70 -0.24 -6.27 -15.59
C MET A 70 -0.45 -7.78 -15.51
N ILE A 71 -0.72 -8.42 -16.64
CA ILE A 71 -0.76 -9.88 -16.80
C ILE A 71 0.46 -10.27 -17.63
N LYS A 72 1.18 -11.33 -17.22
CA LYS A 72 2.32 -11.87 -17.98
C LYS A 72 1.86 -12.86 -19.03
#